data_AF-A0AAP0HDU0-F1
#
_entry.id   AF-A0AAP0HDU0-F1
#
_cell.length_a   1.000
_cell.length_b   1.000
_cell.length_c   1.000
_cell.angle_alpha   90.00
_cell.angle_beta   90.00
_cell.angle_gamma   90.00
#
_symmetry.space_group_name_H-M   'P 1'
#
loop_
_entity.id
_entity.type
_entity.pdbx_description
1 polymer ?
#
loop_
_entity_poly.entity_id
_entity_poly.type
_entity_poly.pdbx_seq_one_letter_code
_entity_poly.pdbx_strand_id
1 'polypeptide(L)'
;MLVANMNSQDDISIYAIFGMGGLGKTTLTQVVYNDERVMEHFELKIWVCVSEEFNIKRLTRAIIESAGGMVGDLSELDPMQCRLSDILNGKRFLLVLDDVWNENQDEWDKLKFALKSGVGGNSIIVTTRIEKIARMMATLPLHQLELLSKDDSWSLFKRLAFDSRETEHHPNLIMIGEDIVKKCGGVPLAIKALGGMLRFKDKEIDWLAIKESEMWDVPEDENGIIPSLRLSYKHLPSHLRQCFVVCSIFPKDYELEREYVIQLWMANGFIPSNGQMDLEDVGHDIFNNLLWRSFFQEPRKDRFGNIMSFKMHDLMHDLALSIMKNECFTVENGMIQEVPKEVRHLSYNNPHSSQFHVWNRDVDGLRCLRSFHILSSIRPLYFDGISPNALKKSSLRMLYFPVRSIKKWSIFVHRPRHLRFLDLSFSISNCC
;
A
#
# COMPACT_ATOMS: atom_id res chain seq x y z
N MET A 1 27.86 -10.43 0.61
CA MET A 1 27.99 -9.39 -0.44
C MET A 1 27.81 -8.00 0.15
N LEU A 2 26.64 -7.65 0.70
CA LEU A 2 26.40 -6.33 1.34
C LEU A 2 27.44 -5.91 2.38
N VAL A 3 27.92 -6.85 3.18
CA VAL A 3 28.90 -6.61 4.26
C VAL A 3 30.36 -6.82 3.80
N ALA A 4 30.58 -7.35 2.60
CA ALA A 4 31.89 -7.90 2.17
C ALA A 4 32.53 -7.22 0.94
N ASN A 5 31.76 -6.55 0.08
CA ASN A 5 32.31 -5.86 -1.10
C ASN A 5 32.60 -4.40 -0.78
N MET A 6 33.87 -4.10 -0.52
CA MET A 6 34.40 -2.76 -0.39
C MET A 6 35.05 -2.38 -1.72
N ASN A 7 34.35 -1.66 -2.60
CA ASN A 7 35.03 -0.90 -3.64
C ASN A 7 35.53 0.42 -3.04
N SER A 8 36.69 0.84 -3.53
CA SER A 8 37.50 1.98 -3.07
C SER A 8 36.71 3.26 -2.79
N GLN A 9 37.05 3.86 -1.64
CA GLN A 9 36.85 5.21 -1.09
C GLN A 9 35.85 6.26 -1.64
N ASP A 10 35.25 6.14 -2.84
CA ASP A 10 34.45 7.21 -3.45
C ASP A 10 33.11 6.79 -4.12
N ASP A 11 32.80 5.49 -4.25
CA ASP A 11 31.58 5.06 -4.97
C ASP A 11 30.55 4.30 -4.11
N ILE A 12 29.28 4.70 -4.27
CA ILE A 12 28.12 4.08 -3.63
C ILE A 12 27.87 2.71 -4.26
N SER A 13 27.73 1.68 -3.42
CA SER A 13 27.35 0.34 -3.87
C SER A 13 25.83 0.23 -4.02
N ILE A 14 25.35 0.03 -5.24
CA ILE A 14 23.91 -0.08 -5.57
C ILE A 14 23.62 -1.49 -6.06
N TYR A 15 22.88 -2.24 -5.23
CA TYR A 15 22.36 -3.56 -5.52
C TYR A 15 20.95 -3.43 -6.10
N ALA A 16 20.76 -3.77 -7.37
CA ALA A 16 19.44 -3.77 -7.99
C ALA A 16 18.87 -5.18 -8.07
N ILE A 17 17.68 -5.35 -7.49
CA ILE A 17 16.85 -6.56 -7.55
C ILE A 17 15.68 -6.26 -8.49
N PHE A 18 15.54 -7.06 -9.55
CA PHE A 18 14.45 -6.86 -10.51
C PHE A 18 13.70 -8.15 -10.83
N GLY A 19 12.45 -8.01 -11.27
CA GLY A 19 11.59 -9.12 -11.62
C GLY A 19 10.12 -8.74 -11.57
N MET A 20 9.25 -9.59 -12.10
CA MET A 20 7.80 -9.33 -12.23
C MET A 20 7.13 -8.99 -10.89
N GLY A 21 5.91 -8.42 -10.97
CA GLY A 21 5.07 -8.15 -9.80
C GLY A 21 4.75 -9.44 -9.02
N GLY A 22 4.70 -9.36 -7.70
CA GLY A 22 4.34 -10.50 -6.84
C GLY A 22 5.42 -11.58 -6.65
N LEU A 23 6.63 -11.42 -7.19
CA LEU A 23 7.76 -12.34 -7.00
C LEU A 23 8.41 -12.31 -5.60
N GLY A 24 8.09 -11.31 -4.78
CA GLY A 24 8.65 -11.20 -3.42
C GLY A 24 9.99 -10.45 -3.34
N LYS A 25 10.25 -9.51 -4.26
CA LYS A 25 11.44 -8.62 -4.20
C LYS A 25 11.54 -7.89 -2.87
N THR A 26 10.47 -7.20 -2.49
CA THR A 26 10.32 -6.54 -1.18
C THR A 26 10.54 -7.51 -0.03
N THR A 27 9.98 -8.73 -0.11
CA THR A 27 10.14 -9.77 0.91
C THR A 27 11.60 -10.21 1.05
N LEU A 28 12.32 -10.44 -0.06
CA LEU A 28 13.74 -10.77 -0.03
C LEU A 28 14.56 -9.64 0.59
N THR A 29 14.28 -8.39 0.19
CA THR A 29 14.95 -7.21 0.74
C THR A 29 14.67 -7.03 2.23
N GLN A 30 13.45 -7.33 2.69
CA GLN A 30 13.09 -7.30 4.12
C GLN A 30 13.88 -8.35 4.93
N VAL A 31 14.06 -9.56 4.40
CA VAL A 31 14.88 -10.59 5.06
C VAL A 31 16.32 -10.11 5.22
N VAL A 32 16.88 -9.52 4.16
CA VAL A 32 18.24 -8.97 4.18
C VAL A 32 18.37 -7.77 5.12
N TYR A 33 17.43 -6.82 5.06
CA TYR A 33 17.43 -5.60 5.86
C TYR A 33 17.34 -5.87 7.37
N ASN A 34 16.69 -6.97 7.74
CA ASN A 34 16.50 -7.41 9.13
C ASN A 34 17.45 -8.55 9.53
N ASP A 35 18.48 -8.85 8.72
CA ASP A 35 19.54 -9.78 9.10
C ASP A 35 20.43 -9.16 10.18
N GLU A 36 20.80 -9.94 11.20
CA GLU A 36 21.61 -9.47 12.34
C GLU A 36 22.95 -8.87 11.88
N ARG A 37 23.59 -9.49 10.88
CA ARG A 37 24.87 -9.00 10.33
C ARG A 37 24.71 -7.64 9.65
N VAL A 38 23.54 -7.37 9.07
CA VAL A 38 23.22 -6.07 8.45
C VAL A 38 22.90 -5.05 9.54
N MET A 39 22.20 -5.45 10.60
CA MET A 39 21.91 -4.59 11.75
C MET A 39 23.16 -4.14 12.50
N GLU A 40 24.15 -5.02 12.65
CA GLU A 40 25.43 -4.68 13.28
C GLU A 40 26.35 -3.85 12.37
N HIS A 41 26.24 -4.02 11.05
CA HIS A 41 27.17 -3.40 10.11
C HIS A 41 26.84 -1.94 9.76
N PHE A 42 25.54 -1.59 9.68
CA PHE A 42 25.08 -0.26 9.27
C PHE A 42 24.55 0.53 10.47
N GLU A 43 25.12 1.72 10.70
CA GLU A 43 24.69 2.63 11.77
C GLU A 43 23.32 3.23 11.50
N LEU A 44 23.00 3.45 10.22
CA LEU A 44 21.75 4.05 9.78
C LEU A 44 21.10 3.16 8.72
N LYS A 45 19.85 2.78 8.94
CA LYS A 45 19.06 2.03 7.96
C LYS A 45 17.82 2.83 7.60
N ILE A 46 17.60 2.98 6.30
CA ILE A 46 16.54 3.81 5.75
C ILE A 46 15.76 2.95 4.75
N TRP A 47 14.43 2.94 4.85
CA TRP A 47 13.57 2.25 3.91
C TRP A 47 12.53 3.20 3.36
N VAL A 48 12.48 3.38 2.04
CA VAL A 48 11.52 4.24 1.36
C VAL A 48 10.89 3.51 0.20
N CYS A 49 9.57 3.51 0.14
CA CYS A 49 8.83 3.08 -1.06
C CYS A 49 8.76 4.24 -2.05
N VAL A 50 9.05 3.98 -3.32
CA VAL A 50 9.05 4.99 -4.38
C VAL A 50 7.72 4.96 -5.11
N SER A 51 6.99 6.07 -5.05
CA SER A 51 5.72 6.22 -5.76
C SER A 51 5.91 6.16 -7.28
N GLU A 52 4.94 5.57 -7.99
CA GLU A 52 4.85 5.59 -9.45
C GLU A 52 4.91 7.04 -10.00
N GLU A 53 4.23 7.98 -9.34
CA GLU A 53 4.37 9.41 -9.59
C GLU A 53 5.68 9.94 -8.97
N PHE A 54 6.78 9.64 -9.66
CA PHE A 54 8.09 10.00 -9.17
C PHE A 54 8.29 11.51 -9.07
N ASN A 55 8.78 11.93 -7.90
CA ASN A 55 9.15 13.30 -7.64
C ASN A 55 10.36 13.31 -6.70
N ILE A 56 11.49 13.79 -7.19
CA ILE A 56 12.75 13.79 -6.43
C ILE A 56 12.65 14.56 -5.11
N LYS A 57 11.86 15.65 -5.04
CA LYS A 57 11.66 16.40 -3.80
C LYS A 57 10.91 15.53 -2.78
N ARG A 58 9.84 14.84 -3.19
CA ARG A 58 9.08 13.92 -2.32
C ARG A 58 9.95 12.77 -1.84
N LEU A 59 10.72 12.16 -2.74
CA LEU A 59 11.61 11.06 -2.39
C LEU A 59 12.69 11.52 -1.39
N THR A 60 13.35 12.64 -1.66
CA THR A 60 14.35 13.22 -0.75
C THR A 60 13.77 13.48 0.64
N ARG A 61 12.53 14.01 0.73
CA ARG A 61 11.83 14.17 2.01
C ARG A 61 11.62 12.85 2.72
N ALA A 62 11.06 11.86 2.02
CA ALA A 62 10.76 10.55 2.60
C ALA A 62 12.02 9.86 3.13
N ILE A 63 13.16 10.02 2.46
CA ILE A 63 14.46 9.53 2.94
C ILE A 63 14.87 10.24 4.23
N ILE A 64 14.77 11.59 4.29
CA ILE A 64 15.10 12.36 5.49
C ILE A 64 14.23 11.95 6.68
N GLU A 65 12.92 11.86 6.48
CA GLU A 65 11.96 11.47 7.53
C GLU A 65 12.20 10.04 8.00
N SER A 66 12.45 9.11 7.08
CA SER A 66 12.76 7.71 7.40
C SER A 66 14.11 7.55 8.11
N ALA A 67 15.04 8.49 7.91
CA ALA A 67 16.30 8.56 8.64
C ALA A 67 16.17 9.18 10.05
N GLY A 68 14.96 9.55 10.48
CA GLY A 68 14.69 10.21 11.76
C GLY A 68 14.94 11.72 11.75
N GLY A 69 15.15 12.31 10.58
CA GLY A 69 15.30 13.76 10.40
C GLY A 69 13.95 14.48 10.31
N MET A 70 13.99 15.80 10.46
CA MET A 70 12.85 16.68 10.13
C MET A 70 13.23 17.61 8.97
N VAL A 71 12.34 17.72 7.98
CA VAL A 71 12.50 18.63 6.85
C VAL A 71 11.98 20.04 7.16
N GLY A 72 11.08 20.20 8.14
CA GLY A 72 10.50 21.50 8.48
C GLY A 72 9.77 22.14 7.29
N ASP A 73 9.94 23.45 7.11
CA ASP A 73 9.28 24.23 6.05
C ASP A 73 10.02 24.28 4.71
N LEU A 74 11.10 23.50 4.55
CA LEU A 74 11.89 23.49 3.31
C LEU A 74 11.01 23.09 2.11
N SER A 75 10.83 24.03 1.16
CA SER A 75 10.08 23.81 -0.09
C SER A 75 10.97 23.45 -1.28
N GLU A 76 12.25 23.82 -1.21
CA GLU A 76 13.20 23.67 -2.30
C GLU A 76 14.06 22.42 -2.16
N LEU A 77 14.48 21.89 -3.31
CA LEU A 77 15.22 20.63 -3.40
C LEU A 77 16.62 20.79 -2.78
N ASP A 78 17.34 21.85 -3.13
CA ASP A 78 18.75 22.01 -2.72
C ASP A 78 18.90 22.06 -1.19
N PRO A 79 18.10 22.85 -0.43
CA PRO A 79 18.15 22.81 1.03
C PRO A 79 17.82 21.43 1.62
N MET A 80 16.89 20.69 1.00
CA MET A 80 16.56 19.33 1.44
C MET A 80 17.71 18.36 1.17
N GLN A 81 18.38 18.48 0.03
CA GLN A 81 19.54 17.66 -0.30
C GLN A 81 20.71 17.97 0.64
N CYS A 82 20.97 19.24 0.97
CA CYS A 82 21.95 19.59 2.01
C CYS A 82 21.60 18.96 3.36
N ARG A 83 20.33 19.01 3.76
CA ARG A 83 19.86 18.40 5.00
C ARG A 83 20.03 16.87 5.00
N LEU A 84 19.76 16.23 3.87
CA LEU A 84 19.99 14.79 3.71
C LEU A 84 21.48 14.48 3.85
N SER A 85 22.35 15.22 3.15
CA SER A 85 23.79 15.10 3.27
C SER A 85 24.27 15.21 4.72
N ASP A 86 23.77 16.19 5.49
CA ASP A 86 24.11 16.36 6.92
C ASP A 86 23.72 15.15 7.78
N ILE A 87 22.58 14.51 7.49
CA ILE A 87 22.09 13.35 8.25
C ILE A 87 22.94 12.11 8.00
N LEU A 88 23.38 11.93 6.74
CA LEU A 88 24.18 10.81 6.27
C LEU A 88 25.66 10.97 6.61
N ASN A 89 26.13 12.21 6.76
CA ASN A 89 27.54 12.52 7.00
C ASN A 89 28.09 11.80 8.23
N GLY A 90 29.27 11.19 8.05
CA GLY A 90 29.98 10.48 9.11
C GLY A 90 29.42 9.10 9.47
N LYS A 91 28.36 8.61 8.81
CA LYS A 91 27.74 7.32 9.12
C LYS A 91 27.86 6.34 7.98
N ARG A 92 27.92 5.05 8.30
CA ARG A 92 27.64 3.99 7.32
C ARG A 92 26.14 3.73 7.24
N PHE A 93 25.55 3.92 6.05
CA PHE A 93 24.11 3.73 5.87
C PHE A 93 23.74 2.65 4.85
N LEU A 94 22.58 2.03 5.08
CA LEU A 94 21.85 1.21 4.13
C LEU A 94 20.56 1.93 3.75
N LEU A 95 20.40 2.25 2.47
CA LEU A 95 19.17 2.82 1.92
C LEU A 95 18.45 1.80 1.04
N VAL A 96 17.20 1.50 1.34
CA VAL A 96 16.31 0.72 0.48
C VAL A 96 15.39 1.66 -0.26
N LEU A 97 15.44 1.63 -1.59
CA LEU A 97 14.50 2.24 -2.51
C LEU A 97 13.62 1.13 -3.09
N ASP A 98 12.45 0.95 -2.49
CA ASP A 98 11.53 -0.13 -2.84
C ASP A 98 10.56 0.31 -3.95
N ASP A 99 10.29 -0.59 -4.89
CA ASP A 99 9.37 -0.47 -6.02
C ASP A 99 9.59 0.78 -6.91
N VAL A 100 10.77 0.88 -7.52
CA VAL A 100 11.15 2.03 -8.35
C VAL A 100 10.57 1.94 -9.78
N TRP A 101 9.94 3.03 -10.25
CA TRP A 101 9.25 3.12 -11.55
C TRP A 101 9.79 4.17 -12.53
N ASN A 102 10.57 5.16 -12.08
CA ASN A 102 11.01 6.27 -12.93
C ASN A 102 12.31 5.96 -13.69
N GLU A 103 12.29 6.21 -14.99
CA GLU A 103 13.42 5.98 -15.91
C GLU A 103 14.24 7.26 -16.21
N ASN A 104 13.98 8.37 -15.52
CA ASN A 104 14.66 9.65 -15.70
C ASN A 104 16.01 9.66 -14.99
N GLN A 105 17.06 9.36 -15.74
CA GLN A 105 18.42 9.30 -15.24
C GLN A 105 18.89 10.61 -14.57
N ASP A 106 18.50 11.78 -15.09
CA ASP A 106 18.93 13.08 -14.54
C ASP A 106 18.41 13.30 -13.11
N GLU A 107 17.20 12.81 -12.81
CA GLU A 107 16.66 12.90 -11.45
C GLU A 107 17.40 11.95 -10.50
N TRP A 108 17.75 10.76 -10.96
CA TRP A 108 18.54 9.82 -10.15
C TRP A 108 19.95 10.32 -9.90
N ASP A 109 20.59 10.93 -10.88
CA ASP A 109 21.94 11.48 -10.72
C ASP A 109 21.96 12.64 -9.72
N LYS A 110 20.92 13.48 -9.70
CA LYS A 110 20.72 14.50 -8.65
C LYS A 110 20.56 13.88 -7.26
N LEU A 111 19.83 12.78 -7.13
CA LEU A 111 19.67 12.09 -5.84
C LEU A 111 20.99 11.44 -5.41
N LYS A 112 21.67 10.74 -6.32
CA LYS A 112 22.97 10.11 -6.08
C LYS A 112 23.98 11.14 -5.57
N PHE A 113 23.99 12.35 -6.13
CA PHE A 113 24.86 13.43 -5.66
C PHE A 113 24.65 13.74 -4.16
N ALA A 114 23.41 13.84 -3.70
CA ALA A 114 23.10 14.05 -2.28
C ALA A 114 23.48 12.85 -1.39
N LEU A 115 23.43 11.63 -1.94
CA LEU A 115 23.76 10.39 -1.23
C LEU A 115 25.27 10.10 -1.14
N LYS A 116 26.11 10.82 -1.89
CA LYS A 116 27.57 10.68 -1.85
C LYS A 116 28.19 11.19 -0.54
N SER A 117 27.43 11.90 0.29
CA SER A 117 27.92 12.58 1.50
C SER A 117 28.16 11.67 2.72
N GLY A 118 28.64 10.43 2.57
CA GLY A 118 28.86 9.49 3.68
C GLY A 118 30.30 8.98 3.78
N VAL A 119 30.58 8.11 4.77
CA VAL A 119 31.86 7.40 4.88
C VAL A 119 31.86 6.21 3.91
N GLY A 120 33.02 5.73 3.47
CA GLY A 120 33.12 4.52 2.64
C GLY A 120 32.36 3.32 3.25
N GLY A 121 31.70 2.54 2.38
CA GLY A 121 30.91 1.36 2.78
C GLY A 121 29.39 1.55 2.81
N ASN A 122 28.86 2.65 2.24
CA ASN A 122 27.41 2.84 2.10
C ASN A 122 26.83 1.91 1.03
N SER A 123 25.63 1.42 1.27
CA SER A 123 24.92 0.53 0.35
C SER A 123 23.51 1.04 0.06
N ILE A 124 23.09 0.89 -1.19
CA ILE A 124 21.72 1.11 -1.62
C ILE A 124 21.18 -0.21 -2.19
N ILE A 125 19.97 -0.60 -1.79
CA ILE A 125 19.22 -1.67 -2.43
C ILE A 125 18.07 -1.03 -3.19
N VAL A 126 17.95 -1.35 -4.47
CA VAL A 126 16.85 -0.92 -5.33
C VAL A 126 16.04 -2.14 -5.69
N THR A 127 14.72 -2.11 -5.49
CA THR A 127 13.81 -3.10 -6.06
C THR A 127 13.00 -2.47 -7.18
N THR A 128 12.79 -3.18 -8.29
CA THR A 128 11.98 -2.68 -9.40
C THR A 128 11.39 -3.82 -10.23
N ARG A 129 10.32 -3.55 -10.96
CA ARG A 129 9.81 -4.48 -11.98
C ARG A 129 10.50 -4.33 -13.34
N ILE A 130 11.18 -3.20 -13.55
CA ILE A 130 11.65 -2.77 -14.85
C ILE A 130 13.17 -2.99 -14.93
N GLU A 131 13.59 -3.92 -15.79
CA GLU A 131 15.01 -4.24 -15.98
C GLU A 131 15.85 -3.02 -16.37
N LYS A 132 15.28 -2.13 -17.20
CA LYS A 132 15.94 -0.88 -17.62
C LYS A 132 16.31 0.00 -16.42
N ILE A 133 15.42 0.12 -15.43
CA ILE A 133 15.68 0.89 -14.20
C ILE A 133 16.78 0.23 -13.38
N ALA A 134 16.74 -1.10 -13.26
CA ALA A 134 17.77 -1.85 -12.54
C ALA A 134 19.15 -1.63 -13.17
N ARG A 135 19.25 -1.70 -14.51
CA ARG A 135 20.48 -1.42 -15.28
C ARG A 135 20.98 0.02 -15.12
N MET A 136 20.06 0.99 -15.12
CA MET A 136 20.39 2.41 -14.96
C MET A 136 20.93 2.74 -13.56
N MET A 137 20.42 2.06 -12.53
CA MET A 137 20.71 2.37 -11.13
C MET A 137 21.90 1.57 -10.57
N ALA A 138 22.06 0.32 -10.97
CA ALA A 138 23.02 -0.59 -10.36
C ALA A 138 24.48 -0.18 -10.61
N THR A 139 25.31 -0.32 -9.58
CA THR A 139 26.78 -0.26 -9.69
C THR A 139 27.42 -1.63 -9.49
N LEU A 140 26.61 -2.63 -9.15
CA LEU A 140 26.98 -4.03 -8.94
C LEU A 140 26.18 -4.95 -9.87
N PRO A 141 26.56 -6.24 -10.01
CA PRO A 141 25.81 -7.19 -10.82
C PRO A 141 24.33 -7.24 -10.42
N LEU A 142 23.46 -7.25 -11.44
CA LEU A 142 22.01 -7.27 -11.26
C LEU A 142 21.57 -8.60 -10.66
N HIS A 143 20.58 -8.54 -9.77
CA HIS A 143 19.91 -9.73 -9.26
C HIS A 143 18.51 -9.84 -9.86
N GLN A 144 18.36 -10.72 -10.84
CA GLN A 144 17.04 -11.10 -11.33
C GLN A 144 16.40 -12.07 -10.35
N LEU A 145 15.27 -11.70 -9.77
CA LEU A 145 14.50 -12.60 -8.92
C LEU A 145 13.71 -13.56 -9.80
N GLU A 146 13.98 -14.85 -9.65
CA GLU A 146 13.35 -15.91 -10.43
C GLU A 146 12.01 -16.37 -9.82
N LEU A 147 11.25 -17.13 -10.60
CA LEU A 147 10.04 -17.80 -10.13
C LEU A 147 10.38 -18.89 -9.11
N LEU A 148 9.44 -19.20 -8.22
CA LEU A 148 9.62 -20.33 -7.32
C LEU A 148 9.70 -21.64 -8.09
N SER A 149 10.53 -22.56 -7.59
CA SER A 149 10.55 -23.94 -8.08
C SER A 149 9.18 -24.61 -7.89
N LYS A 150 8.92 -25.70 -8.60
CA LYS A 150 7.66 -26.46 -8.44
C LYS A 150 7.47 -26.94 -7.00
N ASP A 151 8.56 -27.39 -6.37
CA ASP A 151 8.55 -27.92 -5.02
C ASP A 151 8.33 -26.83 -3.97
N ASP A 152 8.98 -25.67 -4.12
CA ASP A 152 8.77 -24.51 -3.24
C ASP A 152 7.37 -23.92 -3.40
N SER A 153 6.88 -23.86 -4.65
CA SER A 153 5.53 -23.41 -4.97
C SER A 153 4.48 -24.29 -4.31
N TRP A 154 4.63 -25.61 -4.43
CA TRP A 154 3.74 -26.57 -3.80
C TRP A 154 3.84 -26.50 -2.28
N SER A 155 5.05 -26.40 -1.73
CA SER A 155 5.26 -26.28 -0.28
C SER A 155 4.60 -25.03 0.30
N LEU A 156 4.73 -23.88 -0.38
CA LEU A 156 4.07 -22.63 0.00
C LEU A 156 2.55 -22.77 -0.06
N PHE A 157 2.01 -23.31 -1.16
CA PHE A 157 0.58 -23.53 -1.33
C PHE A 157 0.03 -24.44 -0.25
N LYS A 158 0.68 -25.59 -0.04
CA LYS A 158 0.28 -26.63 0.91
C LYS A 158 0.17 -26.06 2.32
N ARG A 159 1.15 -25.26 2.74
CA ARG A 159 1.14 -24.57 4.03
C ARG A 159 -0.08 -23.65 4.20
N LEU A 160 -0.49 -22.96 3.14
CA LEU A 160 -1.58 -21.97 3.20
C LEU A 160 -2.96 -22.61 3.08
N ALA A 161 -3.12 -23.58 2.19
CA ALA A 161 -4.40 -24.22 1.91
C ALA A 161 -4.78 -25.29 2.95
N PHE A 162 -3.80 -25.98 3.54
CA PHE A 162 -4.07 -27.07 4.47
C PHE A 162 -3.78 -26.74 5.94
N ASP A 163 -3.10 -25.64 6.26
CA ASP A 163 -2.90 -25.17 7.64
C ASP A 163 -2.45 -26.26 8.63
N SER A 164 -1.40 -27.01 8.27
CA SER A 164 -0.87 -28.13 9.07
C SER A 164 -1.85 -29.30 9.27
N ARG A 165 -3.03 -29.33 8.63
CA ARG A 165 -3.89 -30.51 8.57
C ARG A 165 -3.13 -31.65 7.90
N GLU A 166 -3.36 -32.87 8.37
CA GLU A 166 -2.81 -34.08 7.76
C GLU A 166 -3.32 -34.20 6.32
N THR A 167 -2.45 -33.86 5.37
CA THR A 167 -2.80 -33.91 3.95
C THR A 167 -3.09 -35.34 3.46
N GLU A 168 -2.67 -36.34 4.23
CA GLU A 168 -2.92 -37.76 3.98
C GLU A 168 -4.40 -38.11 3.89
N HIS A 169 -5.29 -37.30 4.47
CA HIS A 169 -6.73 -37.55 4.46
C HIS A 169 -7.46 -36.95 3.22
N HIS A 170 -6.75 -36.24 2.34
CA HIS A 170 -7.34 -35.56 1.18
C HIS A 170 -6.56 -35.74 -0.14
N PRO A 171 -6.35 -36.98 -0.62
CA PRO A 171 -5.53 -37.25 -1.81
C PRO A 171 -6.04 -36.55 -3.07
N ASN A 172 -7.37 -36.46 -3.25
CA ASN A 172 -7.95 -35.76 -4.40
C ASN A 172 -7.67 -34.25 -4.37
N LEU A 173 -7.75 -33.61 -3.20
CA LEU A 173 -7.48 -32.18 -3.05
C LEU A 173 -6.00 -31.86 -3.28
N ILE A 174 -5.09 -32.76 -2.89
CA ILE A 174 -3.67 -32.64 -3.22
C ILE A 174 -3.49 -32.59 -4.74
N MET A 175 -4.04 -33.57 -5.46
CA MET A 175 -3.88 -33.66 -6.91
C MET A 175 -4.46 -32.42 -7.63
N ILE A 176 -5.64 -31.96 -7.22
CA ILE A 176 -6.24 -30.74 -7.79
C ILE A 176 -5.40 -29.50 -7.43
N GLY A 177 -4.90 -29.44 -6.19
CA GLY A 177 -4.04 -28.36 -5.71
C GLY A 177 -2.75 -28.23 -6.51
N GLU A 178 -2.08 -29.34 -6.80
CA GLU A 178 -0.86 -29.34 -7.62
C GLU A 178 -1.13 -28.77 -9.01
N ASP A 179 -2.27 -29.08 -9.61
CA ASP A 179 -2.67 -28.52 -10.91
C ASP A 179 -2.99 -27.03 -10.83
N ILE A 180 -3.61 -26.56 -9.75
CA ILE A 180 -3.83 -25.12 -9.50
C ILE A 180 -2.47 -24.40 -9.34
N VAL A 181 -1.53 -24.98 -8.59
CA VAL A 181 -0.19 -24.41 -8.39
C VAL A 181 0.59 -24.34 -9.70
N LYS A 182 0.49 -25.36 -10.56
CA LYS A 182 1.07 -25.30 -11.92
C LYS A 182 0.53 -24.10 -12.70
N LYS A 183 -0.77 -23.81 -12.60
CA LYS A 183 -1.39 -22.63 -13.25
C LYS A 183 -0.96 -21.30 -12.64
N CYS A 184 -0.53 -21.26 -11.37
CA CYS A 184 0.05 -20.05 -10.77
C CYS A 184 1.45 -19.71 -11.30
N GLY A 185 2.10 -20.61 -12.07
CA GLY A 185 3.34 -20.32 -12.77
C GLY A 185 4.54 -20.00 -11.86
N GLY A 186 4.52 -20.39 -10.59
CA GLY A 186 5.60 -20.12 -9.65
C GLY A 186 5.62 -18.70 -9.06
N VAL A 187 4.57 -17.90 -9.26
CA VAL A 187 4.46 -16.55 -8.67
C VAL A 187 3.95 -16.63 -7.21
N PRO A 188 4.75 -16.24 -6.20
CA PRO A 188 4.38 -16.33 -4.78
C PRO A 188 3.05 -15.66 -4.43
N LEU A 189 2.77 -14.46 -4.96
CA LEU A 189 1.53 -13.75 -4.66
C LEU A 189 0.29 -14.50 -5.18
N ALA A 190 0.36 -15.06 -6.38
CA ALA A 190 -0.70 -15.88 -6.97
C ALA A 190 -0.97 -17.14 -6.14
N ILE A 191 0.10 -17.82 -5.75
CA ILE A 191 0.05 -19.01 -4.90
C ILE A 191 -0.57 -18.68 -3.54
N LYS A 192 -0.17 -17.56 -2.93
CA LYS A 192 -0.71 -17.09 -1.65
C LYS A 192 -2.20 -16.80 -1.73
N ALA A 193 -2.63 -16.10 -2.77
CA ALA A 193 -4.03 -15.71 -2.96
C ALA A 193 -4.94 -16.94 -3.09
N LEU A 194 -4.57 -17.93 -3.92
CA LEU A 194 -5.38 -19.14 -4.11
C LEU A 194 -5.26 -20.11 -2.94
N GLY A 195 -4.07 -20.30 -2.37
CA GLY A 195 -3.88 -21.15 -1.20
C GLY A 195 -4.67 -20.63 0.01
N GLY A 196 -4.58 -19.33 0.30
CA GLY A 196 -5.34 -18.70 1.39
C GLY A 196 -6.86 -18.73 1.15
N MET A 197 -7.30 -18.64 -0.12
CA MET A 197 -8.72 -18.78 -0.46
C MET A 197 -9.23 -20.20 -0.23
N LEU A 198 -8.49 -21.21 -0.71
CA LEU A 198 -8.87 -22.63 -0.66
C LEU A 198 -8.79 -23.22 0.74
N ARG A 199 -8.09 -22.57 1.67
CA ARG A 199 -8.09 -22.91 3.10
C ARG A 199 -9.47 -23.09 3.71
N PHE A 200 -10.46 -22.38 3.19
CA PHE A 200 -11.83 -22.38 3.70
C PHE A 200 -12.77 -23.23 2.83
N LYS A 201 -12.22 -24.14 2.02
CA LYS A 201 -12.95 -24.99 1.06
C LYS A 201 -12.55 -26.44 1.24
N ASP A 202 -13.41 -27.25 1.83
CA ASP A 202 -13.12 -28.67 2.09
C ASP A 202 -13.68 -29.61 1.00
N LYS A 203 -14.49 -29.10 0.07
CA LYS A 203 -15.15 -29.93 -0.97
C LYS A 203 -14.36 -29.92 -2.27
N GLU A 204 -14.23 -31.09 -2.87
CA GLU A 204 -13.55 -31.28 -4.16
C GLU A 204 -14.12 -30.39 -5.28
N ILE A 205 -15.46 -30.26 -5.32
CA ILE A 205 -16.15 -29.43 -6.32
C ILE A 205 -15.75 -27.95 -6.24
N ASP A 206 -15.45 -27.43 -5.04
CA ASP A 206 -14.99 -26.05 -4.88
C ASP A 206 -13.59 -25.86 -5.48
N TRP A 207 -12.72 -26.86 -5.38
CA TRP A 207 -11.36 -26.82 -5.93
C TRP A 207 -11.37 -26.99 -7.45
N LEU A 208 -12.18 -27.92 -7.97
CA LEU A 208 -12.36 -28.11 -9.41
C LEU A 208 -12.88 -26.84 -10.08
N ALA A 209 -13.85 -26.14 -9.47
CA ALA A 209 -14.37 -24.88 -9.99
C ALA A 209 -13.27 -23.81 -10.16
N ILE A 210 -12.23 -23.81 -9.30
CA ILE A 210 -11.06 -22.93 -9.47
C ILE A 210 -10.16 -23.44 -10.58
N LYS A 211 -9.82 -24.74 -10.56
CA LYS A 211 -8.94 -25.36 -11.56
C LYS A 211 -9.48 -25.16 -12.98
N GLU A 212 -10.79 -25.29 -13.19
CA GLU A 212 -11.44 -25.30 -14.50
C GLU A 212 -12.01 -23.93 -14.91
N SER A 213 -11.78 -22.88 -14.12
CA SER A 213 -12.30 -21.54 -14.41
C SER A 213 -11.72 -20.94 -15.69
N GLU A 214 -12.60 -20.46 -16.57
CA GLU A 214 -12.24 -19.70 -17.78
C GLU A 214 -11.42 -18.43 -17.50
N MET A 215 -11.40 -17.94 -16.24
CA MET A 215 -10.58 -16.79 -15.86
C MET A 215 -9.08 -17.02 -16.04
N TRP A 216 -8.62 -18.28 -16.09
CA TRP A 216 -7.23 -18.59 -16.40
C TRP A 216 -6.82 -18.16 -17.82
N ASP A 217 -7.78 -18.11 -18.75
CA ASP A 217 -7.54 -17.80 -20.15
C ASP A 217 -7.73 -16.30 -20.45
N VAL A 218 -8.13 -15.51 -19.46
CA VAL A 218 -8.23 -14.05 -19.59
C VAL A 218 -6.82 -13.48 -19.56
N PRO A 219 -6.39 -12.77 -20.63
CA PRO A 219 -5.10 -12.10 -20.64
C PRO A 219 -4.95 -11.17 -19.44
N GLU A 220 -3.71 -11.00 -18.97
CA GLU A 220 -3.39 -9.89 -18.07
C GLU A 220 -3.87 -8.58 -18.71
N ASP A 221 -4.54 -7.74 -17.92
CA ASP A 221 -4.97 -6.43 -18.41
C ASP A 221 -3.78 -5.46 -18.47
N GLU A 222 -4.03 -4.24 -18.95
CA GLU A 222 -3.02 -3.17 -19.01
C GLU A 222 -2.36 -2.88 -17.63
N ASN A 223 -3.04 -3.23 -16.52
CA ASN A 223 -2.53 -3.08 -15.15
C ASN A 223 -1.71 -4.30 -14.68
N GLY A 224 -1.53 -5.33 -15.51
CA GLY A 224 -0.75 -6.53 -15.17
C GLY A 224 -1.39 -7.37 -14.05
N ILE A 225 -2.72 -7.33 -13.90
CA ILE A 225 -3.40 -8.06 -12.83
C ILE A 225 -3.42 -9.56 -13.15
N ILE A 226 -2.73 -10.32 -12.32
CA ILE A 226 -2.59 -11.77 -12.47
C ILE A 226 -3.96 -12.46 -12.33
N PRO A 227 -4.36 -13.37 -13.24
CA PRO A 227 -5.66 -14.06 -13.21
C PRO A 227 -6.01 -14.73 -11.87
N SER A 228 -5.01 -15.27 -11.18
CA SER A 228 -5.18 -15.89 -9.86
C SER A 228 -5.73 -14.93 -8.80
N LEU A 229 -5.41 -13.63 -8.86
CA LEU A 229 -5.92 -12.63 -7.92
C LEU A 229 -7.40 -12.34 -8.18
N ARG A 230 -7.78 -12.21 -9.46
CA ARG A 230 -9.19 -12.06 -9.88
C ARG A 230 -10.03 -13.26 -9.45
N LEU A 231 -9.49 -14.47 -9.61
CA LEU A 231 -10.12 -15.70 -9.13
C LEU A 231 -10.32 -15.68 -7.61
N SER A 232 -9.27 -15.33 -6.85
CA SER A 232 -9.37 -15.21 -5.40
C SER A 232 -10.49 -14.23 -4.99
N TYR A 233 -10.58 -13.08 -5.66
CA TYR A 233 -11.62 -12.10 -5.40
C TYR A 233 -13.03 -12.59 -5.76
N LYS A 234 -13.21 -13.22 -6.93
CA LYS A 234 -14.54 -13.69 -7.38
C LYS A 234 -15.17 -14.67 -6.39
N HIS A 235 -14.33 -15.48 -5.73
CA HIS A 235 -14.76 -16.50 -4.79
C HIS A 235 -14.80 -16.01 -3.33
N LEU A 236 -14.50 -14.74 -3.06
CA LEU A 236 -14.78 -14.13 -1.76
C LEU A 236 -16.30 -14.02 -1.51
N PRO A 237 -16.76 -14.26 -0.27
CA PRO A 237 -18.11 -13.89 0.14
C PRO A 237 -18.43 -12.42 -0.15
N SER A 238 -19.69 -12.13 -0.49
CA SER A 238 -20.14 -10.79 -0.92
C SER A 238 -19.77 -9.66 0.05
N HIS A 239 -19.91 -9.89 1.35
CA HIS A 239 -19.61 -8.90 2.39
C HIS A 239 -18.10 -8.61 2.50
N LEU A 240 -17.22 -9.61 2.33
CA LEU A 240 -15.76 -9.41 2.30
C LEU A 240 -15.35 -8.60 1.06
N ARG A 241 -15.98 -8.87 -0.09
CA ARG A 241 -15.65 -8.20 -1.35
C ARG A 241 -15.77 -6.68 -1.25
N GLN A 242 -16.87 -6.17 -0.69
CA GLN A 242 -17.09 -4.72 -0.55
C GLN A 242 -16.08 -4.08 0.40
N CYS A 243 -15.80 -4.72 1.53
CA CYS A 243 -14.80 -4.28 2.50
C CYS A 243 -13.40 -4.22 1.90
N PHE A 244 -13.02 -5.20 1.06
CA PHE A 244 -11.75 -5.18 0.36
C PHE A 244 -11.66 -4.05 -0.67
N VAL A 245 -12.63 -3.93 -1.58
CA VAL A 245 -12.49 -3.04 -2.73
C VAL A 245 -12.52 -1.55 -2.35
N VAL A 246 -13.25 -1.17 -1.29
CA VAL A 246 -13.24 0.24 -0.84
C VAL A 246 -11.86 0.68 -0.35
N CYS A 247 -11.03 -0.24 0.12
CA CYS A 247 -9.67 0.08 0.55
C CYS A 247 -8.76 0.57 -0.61
N SER A 248 -9.21 0.51 -1.88
CA SER A 248 -8.52 1.16 -2.99
C SER A 248 -8.50 2.69 -2.89
N ILE A 249 -9.31 3.28 -2.00
CA ILE A 249 -9.31 4.72 -1.70
C ILE A 249 -7.99 5.20 -1.08
N PHE A 250 -7.24 4.29 -0.46
CA PHE A 250 -5.94 4.61 0.10
C PHE A 250 -4.88 4.51 -1.00
N PRO A 251 -3.85 5.37 -0.99
CA PRO A 251 -2.73 5.26 -1.92
C PRO A 251 -2.04 3.89 -1.86
N LYS A 252 -1.33 3.52 -2.92
CA LYS A 252 -0.45 2.35 -2.92
C LYS A 252 0.58 2.46 -1.79
N ASP A 253 0.91 1.31 -1.18
CA ASP A 253 1.83 1.17 -0.04
C ASP A 253 1.47 1.93 1.25
N TYR A 254 0.28 2.53 1.31
CA TYR A 254 -0.19 3.22 2.50
C TYR A 254 -0.35 2.24 3.66
N GLU A 255 0.17 2.60 4.82
CA GLU A 255 0.00 1.84 6.05
C GLU A 255 -1.39 2.12 6.63
N LEU A 256 -2.24 1.11 6.59
CA LEU A 256 -3.64 1.16 6.99
C LEU A 256 -3.78 0.83 8.47
N GLU A 257 -4.37 1.74 9.25
CA GLU A 257 -4.77 1.44 10.61
C GLU A 257 -6.01 0.54 10.61
N ARG A 258 -5.94 -0.57 11.36
CA ARG A 258 -6.97 -1.61 11.40
C ARG A 258 -8.33 -1.06 11.81
N GLU A 259 -8.37 -0.38 12.95
CA GLU A 259 -9.64 0.11 13.52
C GLU A 259 -10.29 1.14 12.63
N TYR A 260 -9.47 2.00 12.03
CA TYR A 260 -9.95 2.99 11.07
C TYR A 260 -10.62 2.36 9.84
N VAL A 261 -10.01 1.31 9.28
CA VAL A 261 -10.58 0.61 8.13
C VAL A 261 -11.89 -0.09 8.50
N ILE A 262 -12.00 -0.65 9.71
CA ILE A 262 -13.25 -1.23 10.20
C ILE A 262 -14.34 -0.16 10.33
N GLN A 263 -14.01 1.01 10.88
CA GLN A 263 -14.93 2.15 10.96
C GLN A 263 -15.38 2.62 9.58
N LEU A 264 -14.50 2.59 8.57
CA LEU A 264 -14.84 2.88 7.18
C LEU A 264 -15.90 1.90 6.65
N TRP A 265 -15.75 0.61 6.93
CA TRP A 265 -16.72 -0.40 6.54
C TRP A 265 -18.06 -0.24 7.27
N MET A 266 -18.03 0.06 8.57
CA MET A 266 -19.23 0.30 9.38
C MET A 266 -20.01 1.53 8.88
N ALA A 267 -19.32 2.66 8.69
CA ALA A 267 -19.93 3.91 8.25
C ALA A 267 -20.62 3.76 6.90
N ASN A 268 -20.01 3.00 5.99
CA ASN A 268 -20.60 2.73 4.68
C ASN A 268 -21.63 1.61 4.66
N GLY A 269 -21.82 0.89 5.78
CA GLY A 269 -22.78 -0.20 5.89
C GLY A 269 -22.39 -1.42 5.07
N PHE A 270 -21.09 -1.68 4.93
CA PHE A 270 -20.56 -2.87 4.25
C PHE A 270 -20.53 -4.10 5.16
N ILE A 271 -20.59 -3.88 6.47
CA ILE A 271 -20.67 -4.95 7.46
C ILE A 271 -22.15 -5.38 7.62
N PRO A 272 -22.48 -6.66 7.38
CA PRO A 272 -23.83 -7.16 7.56
C PRO A 272 -24.19 -7.19 9.05
N SER A 273 -25.38 -6.71 9.39
CA SER A 273 -25.95 -6.89 10.73
C SER A 273 -26.81 -8.14 10.76
N ASN A 274 -26.50 -9.07 11.65
CA ASN A 274 -27.32 -10.26 11.93
C ASN A 274 -28.10 -10.14 13.27
N GLY A 275 -27.95 -9.01 13.98
CA GLY A 275 -28.59 -8.74 15.27
C GLY A 275 -28.04 -9.54 16.46
N GLN A 276 -27.03 -10.40 16.24
CA GLN A 276 -26.46 -11.27 17.28
C GLN A 276 -25.09 -10.80 17.76
N MET A 277 -24.31 -10.17 16.88
CA MET A 277 -22.98 -9.64 17.17
C MET A 277 -22.93 -8.14 16.89
N ASP A 278 -22.07 -7.46 17.64
CA ASP A 278 -21.77 -6.07 17.39
C ASP A 278 -21.05 -5.92 16.04
N LEU A 279 -21.29 -4.80 15.36
CA LEU A 279 -20.74 -4.55 14.02
C LEU A 279 -19.20 -4.51 14.04
N GLU A 280 -18.61 -4.10 15.17
CA GLU A 280 -17.16 -4.06 15.36
C GLU A 280 -16.57 -5.48 15.34
N ASP A 281 -17.18 -6.42 16.07
CA ASP A 281 -16.77 -7.83 16.09
C ASP A 281 -16.86 -8.46 14.69
N VAL A 282 -17.98 -8.25 13.99
CA VAL A 282 -18.13 -8.72 12.61
C VAL A 282 -17.10 -8.06 11.68
N GLY A 283 -16.78 -6.78 11.92
CA GLY A 283 -15.72 -6.06 11.22
C GLY A 283 -14.34 -6.67 11.45
N HIS A 284 -14.00 -7.05 12.68
CA HIS A 284 -12.77 -7.75 13.02
C HIS A 284 -12.69 -9.12 12.34
N ASP A 285 -13.79 -9.86 12.28
CA ASP A 285 -13.85 -11.15 11.58
C ASP A 285 -13.64 -11.00 10.08
N ILE A 286 -14.24 -9.98 9.45
CA ILE A 286 -14.02 -9.65 8.04
C ILE A 286 -12.54 -9.33 7.80
N PHE A 287 -11.95 -8.49 8.65
CA PHE A 287 -10.54 -8.14 8.57
C PHE A 287 -9.64 -9.38 8.64
N ASN A 288 -9.86 -10.23 9.65
CA ASN A 288 -9.10 -11.46 9.83
C ASN A 288 -9.24 -12.37 8.62
N ASN A 289 -10.45 -12.54 8.07
CA ASN A 289 -10.66 -13.35 6.88
C ASN A 289 -9.90 -12.80 5.65
N LEU A 290 -9.92 -11.49 5.43
CA LEU A 290 -9.18 -10.86 4.32
C LEU A 290 -7.66 -11.02 4.48
N LEU A 291 -7.15 -10.86 5.71
CA LEU A 291 -5.75 -11.09 6.04
C LEU A 291 -5.34 -12.55 5.82
N TRP A 292 -6.14 -13.51 6.28
CA TRP A 292 -5.86 -14.95 6.14
C TRP A 292 -5.87 -15.40 4.67
N ARG A 293 -6.68 -14.75 3.84
CA ARG A 293 -6.75 -14.96 2.39
C ARG A 293 -5.68 -14.16 1.62
N SER A 294 -4.73 -13.54 2.32
CA SER A 294 -3.63 -12.75 1.76
C SER A 294 -4.04 -11.54 0.90
N PHE A 295 -5.26 -11.01 1.09
CA PHE A 295 -5.65 -9.72 0.49
C PHE A 295 -4.97 -8.54 1.18
N PHE A 296 -4.65 -8.71 2.46
CA PHE A 296 -3.83 -7.80 3.26
C PHE A 296 -2.52 -8.47 3.64
N GLN A 297 -1.48 -7.68 3.87
CA GLN A 297 -0.14 -8.14 4.20
C GLN A 297 0.54 -7.26 5.25
N GLU A 298 1.69 -7.74 5.74
CA GLU A 298 2.55 -7.02 6.70
C GLU A 298 1.80 -6.50 7.94
N PRO A 299 1.06 -7.36 8.67
CA PRO A 299 0.39 -6.92 9.88
C PRO A 299 1.42 -6.51 10.92
N ARG A 300 1.39 -5.24 11.36
CA ARG A 300 2.18 -4.78 12.51
C ARG A 300 1.39 -4.98 13.78
N LYS A 301 2.05 -5.55 14.77
CA LYS A 301 1.45 -5.87 16.06
C LYS A 301 1.95 -4.96 17.15
N ASP A 302 1.10 -4.64 18.10
CA ASP A 302 1.50 -4.03 19.36
C ASP A 302 2.25 -5.04 20.26
N ARG A 303 2.68 -4.57 21.43
CA ARG A 303 3.35 -5.41 22.45
C ARG A 303 2.49 -6.55 23.00
N PHE A 304 1.18 -6.53 22.75
CA PHE A 304 0.23 -7.55 23.19
C PHE A 304 -0.14 -8.52 22.07
N GLY A 305 0.42 -8.35 20.87
CA GLY A 305 0.16 -9.19 19.71
C GLY A 305 -1.07 -8.78 18.89
N ASN A 306 -1.73 -7.67 19.23
CA ASN A 306 -2.87 -7.15 18.48
C ASN A 306 -2.39 -6.47 17.21
N ILE A 307 -3.05 -6.75 16.08
CA ILE A 307 -2.72 -6.11 14.82
C ILE A 307 -3.23 -4.66 14.86
N MET A 308 -2.30 -3.71 14.76
CA MET A 308 -2.57 -2.27 14.77
C MET A 308 -2.72 -1.72 13.36
N SER A 309 -1.83 -2.14 12.47
CA SER A 309 -1.80 -1.69 11.09
C SER A 309 -1.41 -2.80 10.13
N PHE A 310 -1.65 -2.58 8.84
CA PHE A 310 -1.38 -3.52 7.76
C PHE A 310 -1.20 -2.77 6.44
N LYS A 311 -0.88 -3.50 5.37
CA LYS A 311 -0.79 -2.94 4.01
C LYS A 311 -1.60 -3.78 3.03
N MET A 312 -1.92 -3.16 1.89
CA MET A 312 -2.42 -3.86 0.70
C MET A 312 -1.30 -3.91 -0.33
N HIS A 313 -1.06 -5.07 -0.93
CA HIS A 313 -0.09 -5.21 -2.02
C HIS A 313 -0.56 -4.42 -3.25
N ASP A 314 0.36 -3.79 -3.99
CA ASP A 314 0.05 -2.98 -5.19
C ASP A 314 -0.88 -3.68 -6.21
N LEU A 315 -0.65 -4.95 -6.57
CA LEU A 315 -1.48 -5.73 -7.49
C LEU A 315 -2.87 -6.06 -6.91
N MET A 316 -2.99 -6.15 -5.58
CA MET A 316 -4.29 -6.25 -4.92
C MET A 316 -5.01 -4.90 -4.94
N HIS A 317 -4.27 -3.81 -4.82
CA HIS A 317 -4.79 -2.46 -4.97
C HIS A 317 -5.29 -2.20 -6.40
N ASP A 318 -4.50 -2.57 -7.41
CA ASP A 318 -4.89 -2.48 -8.82
C ASP A 318 -6.14 -3.32 -9.11
N LEU A 319 -6.23 -4.52 -8.52
CA LEU A 319 -7.44 -5.34 -8.58
C LEU A 319 -8.64 -4.61 -7.97
N ALA A 320 -8.50 -4.07 -6.76
CA ALA A 320 -9.57 -3.32 -6.10
C ALA A 320 -10.02 -2.09 -6.91
N LEU A 321 -9.07 -1.33 -7.47
CA LEU A 321 -9.33 -0.20 -8.36
C LEU A 321 -10.07 -0.63 -9.63
N SER A 322 -9.66 -1.72 -10.27
CA SER A 322 -10.30 -2.23 -11.49
C SER A 322 -11.78 -2.58 -11.28
N ILE A 323 -12.15 -2.93 -10.04
CA ILE A 323 -13.52 -3.25 -9.64
C ILE A 323 -14.29 -1.98 -9.28
N MET A 324 -13.70 -1.07 -8.50
CA MET A 324 -14.35 0.18 -8.07
C MET A 324 -14.52 1.18 -9.22
N LYS A 325 -13.65 1.13 -10.23
CA LYS A 325 -13.66 2.05 -11.38
C LYS A 325 -13.82 3.50 -10.91
N ASN A 326 -14.90 4.16 -11.30
CA ASN A 326 -15.16 5.57 -11.02
C ASN A 326 -15.81 5.80 -9.64
N GLU A 327 -16.06 4.76 -8.84
CA GLU A 327 -16.65 4.91 -7.49
C GLU A 327 -15.63 5.35 -6.43
N CYS A 328 -14.34 5.02 -6.62
CA CYS A 328 -13.23 5.48 -5.77
C CYS A 328 -12.36 6.46 -6.56
N PHE A 329 -11.95 7.55 -5.92
CA PHE A 329 -11.02 8.50 -6.52
C PHE A 329 -10.04 9.01 -5.46
N THR A 330 -8.77 9.10 -5.83
CA THR A 330 -7.71 9.62 -4.94
C THR A 330 -7.09 10.83 -5.61
N VAL A 331 -7.14 11.96 -4.91
CA VAL A 331 -6.51 13.20 -5.36
C VAL A 331 -5.10 13.24 -4.81
N GLU A 332 -4.13 13.16 -5.72
CA GLU A 332 -2.71 13.33 -5.44
C GLU A 332 -2.20 14.70 -5.97
N ASN A 333 -1.09 15.17 -5.40
CA ASN A 333 -0.64 16.57 -5.45
C ASN A 333 -0.55 17.20 -6.85
N GLY A 334 -1.17 18.38 -7.01
CA GLY A 334 -0.82 19.35 -8.07
C GLY A 334 -1.55 19.16 -9.40
N MET A 335 -2.28 18.06 -9.58
CA MET A 335 -3.15 17.93 -10.74
C MET A 335 -4.52 18.54 -10.42
N ILE A 336 -4.92 19.56 -11.18
CA ILE A 336 -6.32 19.97 -11.27
C ILE A 336 -7.00 18.88 -12.11
N GLN A 337 -7.37 17.78 -11.47
CA GLN A 337 -8.20 16.75 -12.10
C GLN A 337 -9.65 17.02 -11.74
N GLU A 338 -10.51 17.05 -12.77
CA GLU A 338 -11.95 17.07 -12.55
C GLU A 338 -12.35 15.77 -11.87
N VAL A 339 -12.85 15.88 -10.64
CA VAL A 339 -13.33 14.73 -9.87
C VAL A 339 -14.57 14.18 -10.56
N PRO A 340 -14.65 12.85 -10.85
CA PRO A 340 -15.82 12.25 -11.47
C PRO A 340 -17.08 12.50 -10.64
N LYS A 341 -18.19 12.87 -11.29
CA LYS A 341 -19.45 13.20 -10.59
C LYS A 341 -20.08 11.98 -9.91
N GLU A 342 -19.77 10.80 -10.40
CA GLU A 342 -20.25 9.51 -9.91
C GLU A 342 -19.46 8.99 -8.70
N VAL A 343 -18.38 9.68 -8.30
CA VAL A 343 -17.52 9.24 -7.19
C VAL A 343 -18.33 9.08 -5.90
N ARG A 344 -18.05 7.99 -5.20
CA ARG A 344 -18.67 7.67 -3.90
C ARG A 344 -17.68 7.75 -2.76
N HIS A 345 -16.43 7.42 -3.02
CA HIS A 345 -15.38 7.40 -2.02
C HIS A 345 -14.22 8.23 -2.55
N LEU A 346 -13.84 9.24 -1.80
CA LEU A 346 -12.83 10.18 -2.21
C LEU A 346 -11.77 10.33 -1.14
N SER A 347 -10.52 10.19 -1.55
CA SER A 347 -9.35 10.47 -0.72
C SER A 347 -8.60 11.68 -1.23
N TYR A 348 -8.10 12.48 -0.30
CA TYR A 348 -7.15 13.53 -0.55
C TYR A 348 -5.88 13.21 0.22
N ASN A 349 -4.80 12.98 -0.54
CA ASN A 349 -3.51 12.67 0.03
C ASN A 349 -2.51 13.75 -0.37
N ASN A 350 -2.48 14.85 0.39
CA ASN A 350 -1.53 15.94 0.17
C ASN A 350 -0.85 16.37 1.48
N PRO A 351 0.25 15.71 1.85
CA PRO A 351 0.94 16.00 3.10
C PRO A 351 1.56 17.40 3.16
N HIS A 352 1.62 18.15 2.05
CA HIS A 352 2.59 19.23 1.87
C HIS A 352 2.07 20.54 1.25
N SER A 353 0.85 20.56 0.70
CA SER A 353 0.18 21.80 0.27
C SER A 353 -0.59 22.42 1.42
N SER A 354 -0.40 23.72 1.66
CA SER A 354 -1.27 24.54 2.51
C SER A 354 -2.52 25.04 1.77
N GLN A 355 -2.54 24.92 0.43
CA GLN A 355 -3.62 25.41 -0.41
C GLN A 355 -4.63 24.28 -0.67
N PHE A 356 -5.66 24.23 0.16
CA PHE A 356 -6.88 23.43 -0.08
C PHE A 356 -7.94 24.24 -0.87
N HIS A 357 -7.57 25.43 -1.37
CA HIS A 357 -8.49 26.42 -1.95
C HIS A 357 -9.19 26.00 -3.26
N VAL A 358 -8.78 24.89 -3.88
CA VAL A 358 -9.35 24.42 -5.17
C VAL A 358 -10.70 23.70 -4.96
N TRP A 359 -11.01 23.29 -3.74
CA TRP A 359 -12.02 22.23 -3.50
C TRP A 359 -13.48 22.69 -3.38
N ASN A 360 -13.74 23.98 -3.12
CA ASN A 360 -15.10 24.47 -2.87
C ASN A 360 -16.02 24.43 -4.11
N ARG A 361 -15.48 24.34 -5.33
CA ARG A 361 -16.29 24.28 -6.56
C ARG A 361 -16.62 22.85 -7.01
N ASP A 362 -15.75 21.88 -6.76
CA ASP A 362 -15.88 20.54 -7.34
C ASP A 362 -16.75 19.61 -6.48
N VAL A 363 -16.77 19.77 -5.16
CA VAL A 363 -17.58 18.91 -4.25
C VAL A 363 -19.04 19.26 -4.18
N ASP A 364 -19.39 20.50 -4.45
CA ASP A 364 -20.77 20.95 -4.49
C ASP A 364 -21.60 20.20 -5.57
N GLY A 365 -20.92 19.59 -6.56
CA GLY A 365 -21.50 18.72 -7.58
C GLY A 365 -21.60 17.23 -7.23
N LEU A 366 -20.91 16.74 -6.19
CA LEU A 366 -20.74 15.31 -5.91
C LEU A 366 -21.90 14.73 -5.10
N ARG A 367 -23.04 14.53 -5.76
CA ARG A 367 -24.28 14.02 -5.11
C ARG A 367 -24.15 12.58 -4.60
N CYS A 368 -23.25 11.80 -5.21
CA CYS A 368 -23.03 10.38 -4.89
C CYS A 368 -22.05 10.15 -3.75
N LEU A 369 -21.37 11.20 -3.26
CA LEU A 369 -20.30 11.09 -2.27
C LEU A 369 -20.82 10.49 -0.95
N ARG A 370 -20.16 9.42 -0.50
CA ARG A 370 -20.43 8.67 0.73
C ARG A 370 -19.28 8.74 1.72
N SER A 371 -18.04 8.84 1.26
CA SER A 371 -16.88 8.93 2.15
C SER A 371 -15.88 9.94 1.65
N PHE A 372 -15.37 10.78 2.57
CA PHE A 372 -14.33 11.74 2.27
C PHE A 372 -13.21 11.67 3.32
N HIS A 373 -11.99 11.53 2.82
CA HIS A 373 -10.81 11.23 3.62
C HIS A 373 -9.70 12.24 3.33
N ILE A 374 -9.11 12.82 4.37
CA ILE A 374 -7.82 13.49 4.27
C ILE A 374 -6.80 12.65 5.03
N LEU A 375 -5.89 12.01 4.28
CA LEU A 375 -5.00 10.99 4.85
C LEU A 375 -3.71 11.58 5.43
N SER A 376 -3.21 12.67 4.86
CA SER A 376 -1.98 13.29 5.34
C SER A 376 -1.99 14.79 5.09
N SER A 377 -1.76 15.58 6.14
CA SER A 377 -1.31 16.97 6.01
C SER A 377 -0.40 17.31 7.17
N ILE A 378 0.88 17.53 6.88
CA ILE A 378 1.88 18.01 7.84
C ILE A 378 1.67 19.52 8.07
N ARG A 379 1.05 20.22 7.11
CA ARG A 379 0.78 21.65 7.17
C ARG A 379 -0.68 21.94 7.58
N PRO A 380 -0.94 23.11 8.20
CA PRO A 380 -2.28 23.66 8.30
C PRO A 380 -2.98 23.71 6.94
N LEU A 381 -4.08 22.98 6.81
CA LEU A 381 -4.98 23.13 5.68
C LEU A 381 -5.89 24.33 5.93
N TYR A 382 -5.90 25.27 4.98
CA TYR A 382 -6.95 26.28 4.89
C TYR A 382 -8.18 25.65 4.27
N PHE A 383 -8.98 25.01 5.11
CA PHE A 383 -10.26 24.46 4.71
C PHE A 383 -11.34 25.53 4.86
N ASP A 384 -11.80 26.12 3.76
CA ASP A 384 -12.89 27.13 3.77
C ASP A 384 -14.28 26.51 4.02
N GLY A 385 -14.33 25.23 4.40
CA GLY A 385 -15.53 24.47 4.69
C GLY A 385 -16.20 23.91 3.44
N ILE A 386 -16.81 22.72 3.55
CA ILE A 386 -17.76 22.22 2.55
C ILE A 386 -19.01 23.09 2.61
N SER A 387 -19.47 23.56 1.45
CA SER A 387 -20.74 24.29 1.32
C SER A 387 -21.87 23.55 2.04
N PRO A 388 -22.67 24.22 2.91
CA PRO A 388 -23.80 23.60 3.57
C PRO A 388 -24.80 22.96 2.60
N ASN A 389 -24.88 23.48 1.37
CA ASN A 389 -25.72 22.92 0.31
C ASN A 389 -25.20 21.59 -0.25
N ALA A 390 -23.88 21.41 -0.30
CA ALA A 390 -23.26 20.15 -0.70
C ALA A 390 -23.51 19.07 0.36
N LEU A 391 -23.31 19.40 1.65
CA LEU A 391 -23.59 18.48 2.76
C LEU A 391 -25.06 18.06 2.83
N LYS A 392 -26.00 19.00 2.60
CA LYS A 392 -27.45 18.72 2.56
C LYS A 392 -27.86 17.78 1.43
N LYS A 393 -27.18 17.82 0.29
CA LYS A 393 -27.50 17.01 -0.90
C LYS A 393 -26.66 15.74 -1.01
N SER A 394 -25.63 15.61 -0.18
CA SER A 394 -24.72 14.45 -0.18
C SER A 394 -25.32 13.25 0.53
N SER A 395 -24.97 12.06 0.05
CA SER A 395 -25.18 10.79 0.77
C SER A 395 -24.03 10.50 1.73
N LEU A 396 -23.38 11.54 2.25
CA LEU A 396 -22.14 11.44 3.00
C LEU A 396 -22.36 10.68 4.32
N ARG A 397 -21.59 9.62 4.52
CA ARG A 397 -21.61 8.72 5.67
C ARG A 397 -20.36 8.82 6.51
N MET A 398 -19.21 9.09 5.90
CA MET A 398 -17.92 9.17 6.57
C MET A 398 -17.18 10.44 6.20
N LEU A 399 -16.64 11.09 7.22
CA LEU A 399 -15.80 12.26 7.08
C LEU A 399 -14.59 12.12 8.03
N TYR A 400 -13.39 12.08 7.45
CA TYR A 400 -12.15 11.84 8.21
C TYR A 400 -11.13 12.96 7.95
N PHE A 401 -10.80 13.70 9.01
CA PHE A 401 -9.83 14.81 8.99
C PHE A 401 -8.93 14.80 10.23
N PRO A 402 -7.97 13.89 10.33
CA PRO A 402 -6.95 13.90 11.38
C PRO A 402 -5.90 15.00 11.09
N VAL A 403 -6.23 16.29 11.21
CA VAL A 403 -5.28 17.37 10.90
C VAL A 403 -5.15 18.34 12.07
N ARG A 404 -3.91 18.57 12.50
CA ARG A 404 -3.49 19.44 13.62
C ARG A 404 -3.82 20.92 13.49
N SER A 405 -4.49 21.38 12.43
CA SER A 405 -4.41 22.80 12.06
C SER A 405 -5.48 23.27 11.07
N ILE A 406 -6.75 22.89 11.28
CA ILE A 406 -7.86 23.63 10.67
C ILE A 406 -7.91 25.01 11.35
N LYS A 407 -7.56 26.08 10.61
CA LYS A 407 -7.54 27.46 11.15
C LYS A 407 -8.91 28.14 11.20
N LYS A 408 -9.86 27.68 10.39
CA LYS A 408 -11.22 28.23 10.33
C LYS A 408 -12.19 27.09 10.01
N TRP A 409 -13.10 26.82 10.93
CA TRP A 409 -14.14 25.81 10.73
C TRP A 409 -15.49 26.48 10.77
N SER A 410 -16.11 26.70 9.61
CA SER A 410 -17.46 27.25 9.50
C SER A 410 -18.44 26.17 9.04
N ILE A 411 -18.59 25.10 9.81
CA ILE A 411 -19.63 24.09 9.57
C ILE A 411 -20.15 23.60 10.90
N PHE A 412 -21.35 24.02 11.29
CA PHE A 412 -22.41 23.17 11.85
C PHE A 412 -23.63 24.04 12.13
N VAL A 413 -24.40 24.38 11.09
CA VAL A 413 -25.81 24.79 11.29
C VAL A 413 -26.76 23.64 10.90
N HIS A 414 -26.29 22.63 10.15
CA HIS A 414 -27.15 21.55 9.65
C HIS A 414 -26.42 20.19 9.72
N ARG A 415 -26.95 19.25 10.52
CA ARG A 415 -26.45 17.87 10.64
C ARG A 415 -26.74 17.09 9.35
N PRO A 416 -25.75 16.48 8.67
CA PRO A 416 -26.03 15.61 7.52
C PRO A 416 -26.80 14.38 8.00
N ARG A 417 -27.93 14.05 7.35
CA ARG A 417 -28.83 12.98 7.81
C ARG A 417 -28.21 11.57 7.78
N HIS A 418 -27.17 11.38 6.96
CA HIS A 418 -26.57 10.07 6.72
C HIS A 418 -25.17 9.92 7.33
N LEU A 419 -24.63 10.95 8.00
CA LEU A 419 -23.30 10.89 8.59
C LEU A 419 -23.31 9.90 9.76
N ARG A 420 -22.43 8.90 9.69
CA ARG A 420 -22.27 7.83 10.69
C ARG A 420 -20.89 7.87 11.36
N PHE A 421 -19.91 8.47 10.70
CA PHE A 421 -18.57 8.63 11.25
C PHE A 421 -18.02 10.03 10.98
N LEU A 422 -17.49 10.64 12.02
CA LEU A 422 -16.84 11.93 11.99
C LEU A 422 -15.62 11.90 12.89
N ASP A 423 -14.44 12.05 12.31
CA ASP A 423 -13.21 12.26 13.05
C ASP A 423 -12.62 13.62 12.67
N LEU A 424 -12.50 14.47 13.68
CA LEU A 424 -11.90 15.81 13.63
C LEU A 424 -10.78 15.93 14.66
N SER A 425 -10.23 14.81 15.13
CA SER A 425 -9.15 14.80 16.12
C SER A 425 -8.01 15.73 15.67
N PHE A 426 -7.53 16.53 16.62
CA PHE A 426 -6.52 17.58 16.44
C PHE A 426 -6.95 18.89 15.74
N SER A 427 -8.25 19.13 15.50
CA SER A 427 -8.72 20.46 15.05
C SER A 427 -8.62 21.50 16.18
N ILE A 428 -7.95 22.64 15.93
CA ILE A 428 -7.97 23.79 16.84
C ILE A 428 -9.27 24.57 16.59
N SER A 429 -10.29 24.32 17.40
CA SER A 429 -11.53 25.11 17.35
C SER A 429 -11.34 26.44 18.09
N ASN A 430 -11.13 27.53 17.37
CA ASN A 430 -11.55 28.83 17.88
C ASN A 430 -13.06 28.92 17.61
N CYS A 431 -13.88 28.54 18.60
CA CYS A 431 -15.29 28.89 18.60
C CYS A 431 -15.40 30.42 18.75
N CYS A 432 -15.78 31.11 17.68
CA CYS A 432 -16.36 32.45 17.74
C CYS A 432 -17.78 32.40 17.19
#